data_AF-A0A5C2RSV9-F1
#
_entry.id   AF-A0A5C2RSV9-F1
#
_cell.length_a   1.000
_cell.length_b   1.000
_cell.length_c   1.000
_cell.angle_alpha   90.00
_cell.angle_beta   90.00
_cell.angle_gamma   90.00
#
_symmetry.space_group_name_H-M   'P 1'
#
loop_
_entity.id
_entity.type
_entity.pdbx_description
1 polymer ?
#
loop_
_entity_poly.entity_id
_entity_poly.type
_entity_poly.pdbx_seq_one_letter_code
_entity_poly.pdbx_strand_id
1 'polypeptide(L)'
;FCKKILCGDVRVDHTTFPSFVYADGPYSEDNQAQGLFRGEPLTNAYCGVFQGATAARGPPGSNGSGRGSISRIYGISSVRPESIAYIACIVRYVLSNSPIWEPNNGAFKGEEFYKRILKVFQNETFAKETLAFWDWYVYSSPLLMPAPTTATAGAQDQADVILQQLAQASTSTS
;
A
#
# COMPACT_ATOMS: atom_id res chain seq x y z
N PHE A 1 22.42 6.76 4.94
CA PHE A 1 20.98 7.04 5.10
C PHE A 1 20.57 7.17 6.58
N CYS A 2 20.65 6.11 7.41
CA CYS A 2 20.21 6.17 8.82
C CYS A 2 20.87 7.27 9.66
N LYS A 3 22.18 7.54 9.49
CA LYS A 3 22.86 8.67 10.16
C LYS A 3 22.27 10.03 9.78
N LYS A 4 21.83 10.21 8.53
CA LYS A 4 21.19 11.45 8.04
C LYS A 4 19.77 11.64 8.61
N ILE A 5 19.06 10.54 8.84
CA ILE A 5 17.77 10.58 9.55
C ILE A 5 17.98 10.97 11.02
N LEU A 6 18.97 10.36 11.69
CA LEU A 6 19.25 10.61 13.10
C LEU A 6 19.77 12.02 13.40
N CYS A 7 20.48 12.64 12.47
CA CYS A 7 20.91 14.05 12.62
C CYS A 7 19.85 15.07 12.17
N GLY A 8 18.69 14.62 11.67
CA GLY A 8 17.59 15.49 11.26
C GLY A 8 17.71 16.06 9.84
N ASP A 9 18.75 15.68 9.08
CA ASP A 9 18.94 16.13 7.68
C ASP A 9 17.87 15.56 6.73
N VAL A 10 17.28 14.41 7.08
CA VAL A 10 16.20 13.78 6.32
C VAL A 10 14.96 13.71 7.20
N ARG A 11 13.93 14.49 6.84
CA ARG A 11 12.65 14.50 7.53
C ARG A 11 11.75 13.42 6.95
N VAL A 12 11.49 12.36 7.72
CA VAL A 12 10.52 11.33 7.34
C VAL A 12 9.13 11.87 7.68
N ASP A 13 8.47 12.45 6.69
CA ASP A 13 7.11 12.98 6.81
C ASP A 13 6.10 12.10 6.06
N HIS A 14 4.88 12.60 5.88
CA HIS A 14 3.79 11.91 5.19
C HIS A 14 3.83 12.09 3.68
N THR A 15 4.84 12.80 3.13
CA THR A 15 4.92 13.14 1.71
C THR A 15 5.55 12.05 0.85
N THR A 16 6.26 11.13 1.49
CA THR A 16 6.89 9.98 0.86
C THR A 16 6.28 8.68 1.37
N PHE A 17 6.14 7.71 0.46
CA PHE A 17 5.68 6.37 0.77
C PHE A 17 6.78 5.57 1.47
N PRO A 18 6.51 5.00 2.66
CA PRO A 18 7.47 4.14 3.34
C PRO A 18 7.80 2.87 2.55
N SER A 19 9.01 2.34 2.68
CA SER A 19 9.43 1.14 1.93
C SER A 19 8.51 -0.07 2.12
N PHE A 20 7.87 -0.23 3.29
CA PHE A 20 7.01 -1.39 3.57
C PHE A 20 5.76 -1.48 2.68
N VAL A 21 5.37 -0.39 1.99
CA VAL A 21 4.26 -0.44 1.04
C VAL A 21 4.69 -1.01 -0.32
N TYR A 22 5.99 -1.11 -0.59
CA TYR A 22 6.52 -1.62 -1.84
C TYR A 22 6.83 -3.11 -1.77
N ALA A 23 6.55 -3.83 -2.84
CA ALA A 23 7.04 -5.20 -3.03
C ALA A 23 8.58 -5.23 -3.01
N ASP A 24 9.14 -6.36 -2.57
CA ASP A 24 10.58 -6.56 -2.62
C ASP A 24 11.10 -6.48 -4.05
N GLY A 25 12.17 -5.70 -4.25
CA GLY A 25 12.76 -5.49 -5.56
C GLY A 25 13.49 -4.14 -5.65
N PRO A 26 14.12 -3.87 -6.80
CA PRO A 26 14.75 -2.58 -7.03
C PRO A 26 13.67 -1.48 -7.14
N TYR A 27 13.81 -0.43 -6.33
CA TYR A 27 13.03 0.78 -6.50
C TYR A 27 13.51 1.53 -7.75
N SER A 28 12.57 1.88 -8.63
CA SER A 28 12.84 2.67 -9.83
C SER A 28 12.27 4.08 -9.65
N GLU A 29 13.12 5.09 -9.76
CA GLU A 29 12.67 6.48 -9.78
C GLU A 29 11.83 6.79 -11.03
N ASP A 30 12.06 6.04 -12.11
CA ASP A 30 11.34 6.16 -13.38
C ASP A 30 9.94 5.51 -13.34
N ASN A 31 9.71 4.59 -12.39
CA ASN A 31 8.42 3.94 -12.18
C ASN A 31 8.15 3.76 -10.68
N GLN A 32 7.72 4.85 -10.04
CA GLN A 32 7.47 4.85 -8.60
C GLN A 32 6.19 4.10 -8.21
N ALA A 33 5.36 3.70 -9.19
CA ALA A 33 4.20 2.84 -8.98
C ALA A 33 4.57 1.35 -8.96
N GLN A 34 5.76 0.98 -9.42
CA GLN A 34 6.19 -0.41 -9.50
C GLN A 34 6.21 -1.05 -8.10
N GLY A 35 5.38 -2.09 -7.93
CA GLY A 35 5.27 -2.81 -6.66
C GLY A 35 4.60 -2.00 -5.54
N LEU A 36 4.08 -0.81 -5.82
CA LEU A 36 3.41 0.03 -4.83
C LEU A 36 2.15 -0.65 -4.28
N PHE A 37 1.96 -0.57 -2.96
CA PHE A 37 0.92 -1.25 -2.17
C PHE A 37 0.93 -2.78 -2.28
N ARG A 38 2.06 -3.39 -2.60
CA ARG A 38 2.24 -4.85 -2.66
C ARG A 38 3.37 -5.36 -1.75
N GLY A 39 3.80 -4.55 -0.79
CA GLY A 39 4.82 -4.93 0.17
C GLY A 39 4.35 -6.00 1.16
N GLU A 40 5.24 -6.94 1.47
CA GLU A 40 4.95 -8.09 2.33
C GLU A 40 4.46 -7.67 3.75
N PRO A 41 5.06 -6.67 4.42
CA PRO A 41 4.56 -6.25 5.73
C PRO A 41 3.12 -5.71 5.66
N LEU A 42 2.76 -5.05 4.55
CA LEU A 42 1.42 -4.51 4.33
C LEU A 42 0.41 -5.64 4.09
N THR A 43 0.72 -6.60 3.21
CA THR A 43 -0.15 -7.74 2.90
C THR A 43 -0.33 -8.66 4.12
N ASN A 44 0.74 -8.94 4.86
CA ASN A 44 0.68 -9.76 6.07
C ASN A 44 -0.13 -9.09 7.17
N ALA A 45 0.03 -7.77 7.37
CA ALA A 45 -0.77 -7.03 8.35
C ALA A 45 -2.26 -7.02 7.97
N TYR A 46 -2.58 -6.84 6.68
CA TYR A 46 -3.95 -6.90 6.20
C TYR A 46 -4.58 -8.28 6.47
N CYS A 47 -3.89 -9.36 6.06
CA CYS A 47 -4.34 -10.72 6.33
C CYS A 47 -4.49 -10.98 7.84
N GLY A 48 -3.57 -10.48 8.66
CA GLY A 48 -3.62 -10.65 10.12
C GLY A 48 -4.88 -10.05 10.74
N VAL A 49 -5.28 -8.85 10.27
CA VAL A 49 -6.48 -8.16 10.75
C VAL A 49 -7.75 -8.79 10.17
N PHE A 50 -7.83 -8.98 8.85
CA PHE A 50 -9.07 -9.33 8.17
C PHE A 50 -9.33 -10.83 8.10
N GLN A 51 -8.29 -11.65 7.95
CA GLN A 51 -8.38 -13.10 7.83
C GLN A 51 -7.92 -13.85 9.09
N GLY A 52 -7.05 -13.25 9.91
CA GLY A 52 -6.52 -13.82 11.14
C GLY A 52 -5.05 -14.23 11.02
N ALA A 53 -4.41 -14.47 12.17
CA ALA A 53 -2.96 -14.64 12.27
C ALA A 53 -2.39 -15.83 11.49
N THR A 54 -3.15 -16.92 11.32
CA THR A 54 -2.70 -18.07 10.53
C THR A 54 -2.75 -17.81 9.03
N ALA A 55 -3.72 -17.00 8.56
CA ALA A 55 -3.79 -16.59 7.16
C ALA A 55 -2.59 -15.72 6.77
N ALA A 56 -2.18 -14.82 7.66
CA ALA A 56 -1.02 -13.94 7.44
C ALA A 56 0.32 -14.67 7.31
N ARG A 57 0.42 -15.92 7.81
CA ARG A 57 1.63 -16.75 7.73
C ARG A 57 1.51 -17.86 6.67
N GLY A 58 0.33 -17.99 6.07
CA GLY A 58 0.04 -19.00 5.06
C GLY A 58 0.28 -18.47 3.66
N PRO A 59 0.19 -19.35 2.64
CA PRO A 59 0.18 -18.90 1.24
C PRO A 59 -1.00 -17.97 0.95
N PRO A 60 -0.97 -17.21 -0.17
CA PRO A 60 -2.09 -16.40 -0.63
C PRO A 60 -3.41 -17.18 -0.61
N GLY A 61 -4.48 -16.54 -0.12
CA GLY A 61 -5.79 -17.16 -0.02
C GLY A 61 -6.01 -18.06 1.20
N SER A 62 -5.04 -18.12 2.11
CA SER A 62 -5.18 -18.89 3.35
C SER A 62 -6.30 -18.34 4.22
N ASN A 63 -7.06 -19.25 4.82
CA ASN A 63 -8.09 -18.90 5.78
C ASN A 63 -7.53 -18.84 7.21
N GLY A 64 -8.12 -17.96 8.04
CA GLY A 64 -7.87 -17.97 9.47
C GLY A 64 -8.36 -19.27 10.12
N SER A 65 -7.58 -19.79 11.08
CA SER A 65 -8.03 -20.84 11.99
C SER A 65 -8.58 -20.22 13.28
N GLY A 66 -9.60 -20.84 13.88
CA GLY A 66 -10.18 -20.38 15.16
C GLY A 66 -11.50 -19.65 14.98
N ARG A 67 -11.69 -18.53 15.70
CA ARG A 67 -12.89 -17.68 15.54
C ARG A 67 -13.01 -17.22 14.08
N GLY A 68 -14.26 -17.03 13.62
CA GLY A 68 -14.52 -16.50 12.28
C GLY A 68 -13.71 -15.21 12.06
N SER A 69 -13.05 -15.11 10.90
CA SER A 69 -12.29 -13.92 10.55
C SER A 69 -13.20 -12.68 10.46
N ILE A 70 -12.65 -11.47 10.56
CA ILE A 70 -13.42 -10.24 10.38
C ILE A 70 -14.12 -10.27 9.01
N SER A 71 -13.40 -10.70 7.97
CA SER A 71 -13.97 -10.88 6.63
C SER A 71 -15.17 -11.82 6.65
N ARG A 72 -15.08 -12.96 7.33
CA ARG A 72 -16.20 -13.92 7.42
C ARG A 72 -17.37 -13.38 8.24
N ILE A 73 -17.11 -12.72 9.36
CA ILE A 73 -18.14 -12.18 10.26
C ILE A 73 -18.95 -11.10 9.55
N TYR A 74 -18.28 -10.22 8.80
CA TYR A 74 -18.92 -9.08 8.13
C TYR A 74 -19.20 -9.31 6.63
N GLY A 75 -18.95 -10.52 6.11
CA GLY A 75 -19.19 -10.86 4.71
C GLY A 75 -18.31 -10.07 3.72
N ILE A 76 -17.09 -9.70 4.10
CA ILE A 76 -16.14 -9.00 3.25
C ILE A 76 -15.46 -10.01 2.33
N SER A 77 -15.69 -9.88 1.02
CA SER A 77 -15.15 -10.74 -0.03
C SER A 77 -14.28 -10.02 -1.05
N SER A 78 -14.13 -8.69 -0.92
CA SER A 78 -13.27 -7.88 -1.78
C SER A 78 -12.59 -6.78 -0.95
N VAL A 79 -11.35 -6.49 -1.31
CA VAL A 79 -10.50 -5.48 -0.70
C VAL A 79 -10.87 -4.11 -1.26
N ARG A 80 -10.87 -3.10 -0.38
CA ARG A 80 -11.16 -1.71 -0.75
C ARG A 80 -9.91 -0.85 -0.58
N PRO A 81 -9.70 0.20 -1.40
CA PRO A 81 -8.62 1.16 -1.21
C PRO A 81 -8.53 1.69 0.22
N GLU A 82 -9.69 1.94 0.84
CA GLU A 82 -9.82 2.45 2.21
C GLU A 82 -9.27 1.47 3.26
N SER A 83 -9.47 0.17 3.06
CA SER A 83 -8.93 -0.83 3.99
C SER A 83 -7.42 -0.99 3.83
N ILE A 84 -6.89 -0.90 2.60
CA ILE A 84 -5.43 -0.87 2.36
C ILE A 84 -4.81 0.36 3.02
N ALA A 85 -5.38 1.54 2.79
CA ALA A 85 -4.90 2.80 3.37
C ALA A 85 -4.91 2.77 4.90
N TYR A 86 -5.99 2.24 5.50
CA TYR A 86 -6.10 2.08 6.95
C TYR A 86 -5.02 1.15 7.52
N ILE A 87 -4.79 -0.01 6.91
CA ILE A 87 -3.74 -0.94 7.35
C ILE A 87 -2.35 -0.33 7.18
N ALA A 88 -2.08 0.38 6.08
CA ALA A 88 -0.80 1.07 5.89
C ALA A 88 -0.55 2.11 7.00
N CYS A 89 -1.58 2.84 7.41
CA CYS A 89 -1.53 3.76 8.54
C CYS A 89 -1.15 3.02 9.84
N ILE A 90 -1.79 1.88 10.13
CA ILE A 90 -1.48 1.05 11.31
C ILE A 90 -0.04 0.54 11.26
N VAL A 91 0.39 -0.06 10.15
CA VAL A 91 1.75 -0.62 10.00
C VAL A 91 2.79 0.45 10.23
N ARG A 92 2.61 1.64 9.63
CA ARG A 92 3.51 2.77 9.85
C ARG A 92 3.62 3.11 11.33
N TYR A 93 2.51 3.14 12.05
CA TYR A 93 2.54 3.47 13.48
C TYR A 93 3.22 2.42 14.33
N VAL A 94 2.96 1.13 14.07
CA VAL A 94 3.66 0.03 14.75
C VAL A 94 5.17 0.11 14.52
N LEU A 95 5.60 0.60 13.35
CA LEU A 95 7.00 0.85 13.03
C LEU A 95 7.55 2.19 13.55
N SER A 96 6.70 3.04 14.11
CA SER A 96 7.09 4.35 14.64
C SER A 96 7.44 4.25 16.12
N ASN A 97 8.26 5.19 16.61
CA ASN A 97 8.54 5.33 18.05
C ASN A 97 7.45 6.14 18.79
N SER A 98 6.25 6.28 18.21
CA SER A 98 5.16 7.05 18.83
C SER A 98 4.48 6.19 19.91
N PRO A 99 4.34 6.69 21.15
CA PRO A 99 3.68 5.94 22.22
C PRO A 99 2.16 5.89 22.07
N ILE A 100 1.57 6.79 21.26
CA ILE A 100 0.13 6.96 21.11
C ILE A 100 -0.22 6.98 19.61
N TRP A 101 -1.29 6.28 19.27
CA TRP A 101 -1.91 6.31 17.95
C TRP A 101 -2.78 7.55 17.83
N GLU A 102 -2.22 8.59 17.22
CA GLU A 102 -2.90 9.87 17.04
C GLU A 102 -2.90 10.31 15.56
N PRO A 103 -3.92 11.07 15.10
CA PRO A 103 -4.01 11.51 13.71
C PRO A 103 -2.86 12.42 13.27
N ASN A 104 -2.24 13.12 14.22
CA ASN A 104 -1.19 14.09 13.96
C ASN A 104 -0.11 13.98 15.04
N ASN A 105 1.06 13.43 14.67
CA ASN A 105 2.22 13.33 15.57
C ASN A 105 3.23 14.49 15.37
N GLY A 106 2.79 15.58 14.74
CA GLY A 106 3.62 16.72 14.36
C GLY A 106 4.40 16.47 13.07
N ALA A 107 5.32 15.50 13.07
CA ALA A 107 6.15 15.19 11.89
C ALA A 107 5.37 14.42 10.80
N PHE A 108 4.39 13.62 11.20
CA PHE A 108 3.57 12.81 10.33
C PHE A 108 2.09 13.00 10.64
N LYS A 109 1.34 13.24 9.58
CA LYS A 109 -0.10 13.42 9.60
C LYS A 109 -0.72 12.17 9.01
N GLY A 110 -1.29 11.31 9.86
CA GLY A 110 -1.88 10.03 9.45
C GLY A 110 -3.06 10.22 8.52
N GLU A 111 -3.87 11.25 8.75
CA GLU A 111 -4.99 11.59 7.87
C GLU A 111 -4.52 11.98 6.46
N GLU A 112 -3.45 12.77 6.34
CA GLU A 112 -2.90 13.17 5.05
C GLU A 112 -2.23 11.99 4.34
N PHE A 113 -1.54 11.11 5.09
CA PHE A 113 -1.01 9.86 4.53
C PHE A 113 -2.12 8.95 4.00
N TYR A 114 -3.23 8.81 4.73
CA TYR A 114 -4.40 8.07 4.31
C TYR A 114 -4.99 8.64 3.01
N LYS A 115 -5.24 9.95 2.97
CA LYS A 115 -5.78 10.64 1.79
C LYS A 115 -4.86 10.47 0.57
N ARG A 116 -3.54 10.50 0.76
CA ARG A 116 -2.56 10.29 -0.32
C ARG A 116 -2.63 8.90 -0.92
N ILE A 117 -2.78 7.86 -0.09
CA ILE A 117 -2.97 6.50 -0.60
C ILE A 117 -4.23 6.46 -1.48
N LEU A 118 -5.34 6.99 -0.97
CA LEU A 118 -6.58 7.05 -1.75
C LEU A 118 -6.46 7.87 -3.03
N LYS A 119 -5.67 8.95 -3.01
CA LYS A 119 -5.37 9.78 -4.17
C LYS A 119 -4.73 8.96 -5.29
N VAL A 120 -3.78 8.07 -4.97
CA VAL A 120 -3.17 7.17 -5.96
C VAL A 120 -4.21 6.19 -6.54
N PHE A 121 -5.14 5.69 -5.72
CA PHE A 121 -6.23 4.83 -6.16
C PHE A 121 -7.31 5.55 -7.01
N GLN A 122 -7.23 6.87 -7.20
CA GLN A 122 -8.10 7.58 -8.16
C GLN A 122 -7.75 7.24 -9.61
N ASN A 123 -6.54 6.75 -9.89
CA ASN A 123 -6.20 6.20 -11.19
C ASN A 123 -6.87 4.84 -11.38
N GLU A 124 -7.85 4.76 -12.28
CA GLU A 124 -8.65 3.54 -12.46
C GLU A 124 -7.84 2.32 -12.89
N THR A 125 -6.84 2.48 -13.76
CA THR A 125 -6.02 1.38 -14.25
C THR A 125 -5.21 0.78 -13.11
N PHE A 126 -4.49 1.64 -12.38
CA PHE A 126 -3.72 1.23 -11.20
C PHE A 126 -4.61 0.61 -10.12
N ALA A 127 -5.79 1.20 -9.88
CA ALA A 127 -6.73 0.69 -8.89
C ALA A 127 -7.25 -0.69 -9.27
N LYS A 128 -7.67 -0.90 -10.53
CA LYS A 128 -8.15 -2.21 -11.01
C LYS A 128 -7.08 -3.28 -10.87
N GLU A 129 -5.86 -3.01 -11.33
CA GLU A 129 -4.75 -3.96 -11.25
C GLU A 129 -4.35 -4.29 -9.81
N THR A 130 -4.25 -3.26 -8.96
CA THR A 130 -3.85 -3.44 -7.57
C THR A 130 -4.92 -4.15 -6.77
N LEU A 131 -6.20 -3.76 -6.91
CA LEU A 131 -7.30 -4.43 -6.21
C LEU A 131 -7.50 -5.87 -6.69
N ALA A 132 -7.32 -6.16 -7.98
CA ALA A 132 -7.35 -7.53 -8.49
C ALA A 132 -6.25 -8.41 -7.85
N PHE A 133 -5.03 -7.88 -7.71
CA PHE A 133 -3.98 -8.55 -6.95
C PHE A 133 -4.40 -8.81 -5.50
N TRP A 134 -4.96 -7.82 -4.81
CA TRP A 134 -5.38 -7.94 -3.41
C TRP A 134 -6.52 -8.95 -3.22
N ASP A 135 -7.52 -8.96 -4.10
CA ASP A 135 -8.64 -9.89 -4.06
C ASP A 135 -8.19 -11.34 -4.28
N TRP A 136 -7.26 -11.55 -5.20
CA TRP A 136 -6.60 -12.84 -5.34
C TRP A 136 -5.77 -13.21 -4.11
N TYR A 137 -4.96 -12.29 -3.61
CA TYR A 137 -4.03 -12.55 -2.52
C TYR A 137 -4.74 -12.88 -1.21
N VAL A 138 -5.84 -12.18 -0.90
CA VAL A 138 -6.56 -12.30 0.37
C VAL A 138 -7.70 -13.31 0.31
N TYR A 139 -8.38 -13.43 -0.83
CA TYR A 139 -9.63 -14.19 -0.97
C TYR A 139 -9.58 -15.29 -2.03
N SER A 140 -8.44 -15.54 -2.68
CA SER A 140 -8.31 -16.50 -3.80
C SER A 140 -9.24 -16.22 -4.97
N SER A 141 -9.60 -14.95 -5.20
CA SER A 141 -10.41 -14.57 -6.36
C SER A 141 -9.65 -14.85 -7.68
N PRO A 142 -10.30 -15.28 -8.77
CA PRO A 142 -9.63 -15.53 -10.04
C PRO A 142 -8.99 -14.22 -10.57
N LEU A 143 -7.69 -14.26 -10.85
CA LEU A 143 -6.96 -13.11 -11.41
C LEU A 143 -7.42 -12.79 -12.84
N LEU A 144 -7.88 -11.56 -13.05
CA LEU A 144 -8.00 -10.94 -14.37
C LEU A 144 -6.93 -9.83 -14.45
N MET A 145 -5.69 -10.15 -14.84
CA MET A 145 -4.57 -9.20 -14.84
C MET A 145 -4.10 -8.85 -16.26
N PRO A 146 -3.92 -7.56 -16.60
CA PRO A 146 -3.03 -7.09 -17.67
C PRO A 146 -1.58 -6.91 -17.17
N ALA A 147 -0.63 -6.81 -18.11
CA ALA A 147 0.83 -6.81 -17.89
C ALA A 147 1.42 -5.42 -17.51
N PRO A 148 2.58 -5.35 -16.83
CA PRO A 148 3.15 -4.12 -16.30
C PRO A 148 3.82 -3.25 -17.38
N THR A 149 3.62 -1.93 -17.32
CA THR A 149 4.11 -0.93 -18.30
C THR A 149 4.93 0.20 -17.63
N THR A 150 5.81 0.86 -18.42
CA THR A 150 7.07 1.54 -18.02
C THR A 150 7.10 3.08 -18.30
N ALA A 151 7.89 3.83 -17.49
CA ALA A 151 8.57 5.16 -17.73
C ALA A 151 7.69 6.47 -17.67
N THR A 152 8.06 7.72 -17.29
CA THR A 152 9.31 8.49 -16.95
C THR A 152 8.98 9.73 -16.05
N ALA A 153 10.00 10.39 -15.47
CA ALA A 153 10.07 11.31 -14.31
C ALA A 153 9.59 12.81 -14.35
N GLY A 154 9.47 13.39 -13.14
CA GLY A 154 9.54 14.82 -12.81
C GLY A 154 9.13 15.14 -11.35
N ALA A 155 9.91 15.92 -10.59
CA ALA A 155 9.77 16.10 -9.14
C ALA A 155 8.57 16.97 -8.70
N GLN A 156 7.63 16.33 -8.02
CA GLN A 156 6.54 16.90 -7.21
C GLN A 156 6.26 15.93 -6.05
N ASP A 157 5.27 16.22 -5.21
CA ASP A 157 4.66 15.29 -4.25
C ASP A 157 4.61 13.84 -4.80
N GLN A 158 5.14 12.85 -4.07
CA GLN A 158 5.32 11.50 -4.62
C GLN A 158 4.02 10.88 -5.15
N ALA A 159 2.87 11.16 -4.53
CA ALA A 159 1.58 10.69 -5.01
C ALA A 159 1.19 11.36 -6.33
N ASP A 160 1.49 12.65 -6.50
CA ASP A 160 1.29 13.37 -7.75
C ASP A 160 2.25 12.89 -8.85
N VAL A 161 3.50 12.59 -8.51
CA VAL A 161 4.47 12.01 -9.45
C VAL A 161 4.00 10.65 -9.95
N ILE A 162 3.54 9.80 -9.02
CA ILE A 162 2.95 8.49 -9.37
C ILE A 162 1.75 8.68 -10.28
N LEU A 163 0.83 9.60 -9.96
CA LEU A 163 -0.33 9.87 -10.81
C LEU A 163 0.05 10.41 -12.19
N GLN A 164 1.05 11.27 -12.28
CA GLN A 164 1.56 11.80 -13.53
C GLN A 164 2.22 10.71 -14.40
N GLN A 165 3.03 9.83 -13.79
CA GLN A 165 3.62 8.67 -14.45
C GLN A 165 2.55 7.72 -14.99
N LEU A 166 1.52 7.42 -14.17
CA LEU A 166 0.40 6.57 -14.58
C LEU A 166 -0.43 7.20 -15.72
N ALA A 167 -0.61 8.52 -15.72
CA ALA A 167 -1.31 9.22 -16.78
C ALA A 167 -0.56 9.15 -18.12
N GLN A 168 0.77 9.36 -18.11
CA GLN A 168 1.60 9.30 -19.31
C GLN A 168 1.59 7.90 -19.95
N ALA A 169 1.64 6.83 -19.14
CA ALA A 169 1.60 5.45 -19.61
C ALA A 169 0.31 5.08 -20.38
N SER A 170 -0.81 5.75 -20.09
CA SER A 170 -2.09 5.50 -20.78
C SER A 170 -2.17 6.12 -22.18
N THR A 171 -1.35 7.15 -22.47
CA THR A 171 -1.38 7.89 -23.75
C THR A 171 -0.52 7.28 -24.85
N SER A 172 0.45 6.43 -24.49
CA SER A 172 1.39 5.78 -25.40
C SER A 172 0.88 4.44 -25.96
N THR A 173 -0.38 4.08 -25.70
CA THR A 173 -1.00 2.80 -26.16
C THR A 173 -2.04 2.98 -27.27
N SER A 174 -2.02 4.09 -28.03
CA SER A 174 -2.84 4.26 -29.25
C SER A 174 -2.03 4.05 -30.53
#